data_AF-S4RRM6-F1
#
_entry.id   AF-S4RRM6-F1
#
_cell.length_a   1.000
_cell.length_b   1.000
_cell.length_c   1.000
_cell.angle_alpha   90.00
_cell.angle_beta   90.00
_cell.angle_gamma   90.00
#
_symmetry.space_group_name_H-M   'P 1'
#
loop_
_entity.id
_entity.type
_entity.pdbx_description
1 polymer ?
#
loop_
_entity_poly.entity_id
_entity_poly.type
_entity_poly.pdbx_seq_one_letter_code
_entity_poly.pdbx_strand_id
1 'polypeptide(L)'
;ADDPVTFRVSAAGSPDRPQWLRYLQRTQQSDAVLYGPLNPAHAGTTVLEVIGYNRRLYGTARHTIEFKVRNSTVPFPYQVELFLRNWQLERFMNGSSRTEFVNLLRRLWGLRPTVDLRILDAATPSDRGGRVPVPSAHAHAEGLYVRAGSPQSFPPQLVALRRQEIRDTCRRGDTPRLDVDLRLRAVGMEVDWCRSQLANVDQDAGTPVPAERWTGLEELGEFSPPDAVAAPAAARHLARDFALALGVPCGAALLASLVLAHVMCCRREGRSKRDKQTP
;
A
#
# COMPACT_ATOMS: atom_id res chain seq x y z
N ALA A 1 -18.03 -13.94 15.07
CA ALA A 1 -17.75 -12.76 14.23
C ALA A 1 -16.47 -12.17 14.77
N ASP A 2 -15.44 -12.06 13.93
CA ASP A 2 -14.14 -11.55 14.39
C ASP A 2 -14.23 -10.09 14.77
N ASP A 3 -13.55 -9.74 15.86
CA ASP A 3 -13.52 -8.38 16.36
C ASP A 3 -12.71 -7.45 15.43
N PRO A 4 -13.17 -6.22 15.17
CA PRO A 4 -12.47 -5.27 14.32
C PRO A 4 -11.27 -4.65 15.06
N VAL A 5 -10.12 -5.31 14.97
CA VAL A 5 -8.87 -4.89 15.63
C VAL A 5 -7.95 -4.20 14.63
N THR A 6 -7.53 -2.97 14.95
CA THR A 6 -6.49 -2.26 14.19
C THR A 6 -5.19 -2.30 14.97
N PHE A 7 -4.08 -2.57 14.28
CA PHE A 7 -2.76 -2.59 14.90
C PHE A 7 -1.97 -1.33 14.58
N ARG A 8 -1.19 -0.85 15.55
CA ARG A 8 -0.16 0.18 15.36
C ARG A 8 1.16 -0.39 15.84
N VAL A 9 2.22 -0.19 15.06
CA VAL A 9 3.57 -0.64 15.39
C VAL A 9 4.50 0.56 15.39
N SER A 10 5.29 0.72 16.44
CA SER A 10 6.33 1.74 16.58
C SER A 10 7.60 1.16 17.19
N ALA A 11 8.73 1.86 17.06
CA ALA A 11 9.90 1.57 17.88
C ALA A 11 9.65 2.00 19.33
N ALA A 12 10.18 1.27 20.31
CA ALA A 12 10.03 1.61 21.71
C ALA A 12 10.58 3.02 21.99
N GLY A 13 9.75 3.86 22.63
CA GLY A 13 10.10 5.25 22.91
C GLY A 13 9.99 6.21 21.71
N SER A 14 9.47 5.75 20.57
CA SER A 14 9.24 6.56 19.37
C SER A 14 7.77 6.46 18.93
N PRO A 15 7.17 7.54 18.37
CA PRO A 15 5.84 7.47 17.76
C PRO A 15 5.82 6.68 16.44
N ASP A 16 7.01 6.51 15.82
CA ASP A 16 7.19 5.96 14.50
C ASP A 16 7.88 4.59 14.54
N ARG A 17 7.64 3.80 13.50
CA ARG A 17 8.31 2.52 13.25
C ARG A 17 9.67 2.76 12.59
N PRO A 18 10.66 1.84 12.68
CA PRO A 18 11.87 1.93 11.87
C PRO A 18 11.53 2.11 10.38
N GLN A 19 12.21 3.05 9.72
CA GLN A 19 11.89 3.47 8.36
C GLN A 19 11.89 2.32 7.35
N TRP A 20 12.80 1.37 7.51
CA TRP A 20 12.93 0.20 6.64
C TRP A 20 11.81 -0.84 6.83
N LEU A 21 11.01 -0.75 7.90
CA LEU A 21 9.87 -1.62 8.13
C LEU A 21 8.58 -1.00 7.58
N ARG A 22 7.77 -1.82 6.96
CA ARG A 22 6.43 -1.55 6.45
C ARG A 22 5.40 -2.33 7.24
N TYR A 23 4.21 -1.74 7.30
CA TYR A 23 3.05 -2.30 7.93
C TYR A 23 1.93 -2.36 6.91
N LEU A 24 1.24 -3.50 6.84
CA LEU A 24 0.08 -3.69 5.99
C LEU A 24 -1.02 -4.42 6.77
N GLN A 25 -2.20 -3.80 6.80
CA GLN A 25 -3.44 -4.43 7.26
C GLN A 25 -4.56 -3.89 6.37
N ARG A 26 -5.16 -4.75 5.54
CA ARG A 26 -6.20 -4.32 4.58
C ARG A 26 -7.54 -4.04 5.24
N THR A 27 -7.93 -4.89 6.17
CA THR A 27 -9.22 -4.80 6.87
C THR A 27 -9.01 -4.94 8.36
N GLN A 28 -9.98 -4.47 9.15
CA GLN A 28 -9.90 -4.55 10.61
C GLN A 28 -10.05 -6.00 11.12
N GLN A 29 -10.45 -6.92 10.25
CA GLN A 29 -10.60 -8.35 10.55
C GLN A 29 -9.43 -9.19 10.00
N SER A 30 -8.59 -8.62 9.13
CA SER A 30 -7.42 -9.31 8.59
C SER A 30 -6.23 -9.16 9.51
N ASP A 31 -5.39 -10.20 9.53
CA ASP A 31 -4.07 -10.16 10.14
C ASP A 31 -3.24 -8.98 9.60
N ALA A 32 -2.48 -8.36 10.49
CA ALA A 32 -1.51 -7.35 10.13
C ALA A 32 -0.15 -7.99 9.83
N VAL A 33 0.52 -7.47 8.82
CA VAL A 33 1.84 -7.94 8.38
C VAL A 33 2.87 -6.83 8.54
N LEU A 34 3.97 -7.19 9.19
CA LEU A 34 5.16 -6.37 9.28
C LEU A 34 6.25 -6.95 8.37
N TYR A 35 6.77 -6.15 7.45
CA TYR A 35 7.70 -6.61 6.41
C TYR A 35 8.64 -5.50 5.98
N GLY A 36 9.73 -5.82 5.29
CA GLY A 36 10.67 -4.84 4.79
C GLY A 36 11.97 -5.47 4.32
N PRO A 37 12.77 -4.73 3.52
CA PRO A 37 14.06 -5.21 3.07
C PRO A 37 15.04 -5.30 4.25
N LEU A 38 15.88 -6.35 4.26
CA LEU A 38 16.96 -6.50 5.23
C LEU A 38 18.29 -6.08 4.58
N ASN A 39 18.94 -5.09 5.17
CA ASN A 39 20.25 -4.58 4.77
C ASN A 39 21.23 -4.71 5.96
N PRO A 40 22.53 -4.98 5.73
CA PRO A 40 23.57 -4.83 6.75
C PRO A 40 23.49 -3.54 7.60
N ALA A 41 23.04 -2.41 7.02
CA ALA A 41 22.82 -1.15 7.74
C ALA A 41 21.78 -1.25 8.87
N HIS A 42 20.86 -2.22 8.79
CA HIS A 42 19.80 -2.45 9.78
C HIS A 42 20.24 -3.42 10.89
N ALA A 43 21.49 -3.89 10.90
CA ALA A 43 22.00 -4.82 11.89
C ALA A 43 21.92 -4.22 13.30
N GLY A 44 21.42 -5.01 14.26
CA GLY A 44 21.21 -4.57 15.63
C GLY A 44 19.94 -5.14 16.24
N THR A 45 19.66 -4.72 17.47
CA THR A 45 18.41 -5.03 18.16
C THR A 45 17.54 -3.79 18.18
N THR A 46 16.30 -3.92 17.72
CA THR A 46 15.26 -2.89 17.84
C THR A 46 14.09 -3.48 18.61
N VAL A 47 13.60 -2.74 19.62
CA VAL A 47 12.40 -3.13 20.35
C VAL A 47 11.20 -2.47 19.68
N LEU A 48 10.21 -3.26 19.27
CA LEU A 48 8.99 -2.80 18.65
C LEU A 48 7.83 -2.88 19.64
N GLU A 49 7.05 -1.82 19.75
CA GLU A 49 5.81 -1.76 20.50
C GLU A 49 4.63 -1.93 19.53
N VAL A 50 3.79 -2.92 19.79
CA VAL A 50 2.59 -3.22 19.02
C VAL A 50 1.38 -2.95 19.89
N ILE A 51 0.54 -2.02 19.45
CA ILE A 51 -0.72 -1.68 20.12
C ILE A 51 -1.87 -2.17 19.22
N GLY A 52 -2.67 -3.09 19.74
CA GLY A 52 -3.93 -3.51 19.14
C GLY A 52 -5.08 -2.73 19.75
N TYR A 53 -5.93 -2.15 18.91
CA TYR A 53 -7.12 -1.41 19.33
C TYR A 53 -8.37 -2.03 18.71
N ASN A 54 -9.28 -2.52 19.57
CA ASN A 54 -10.58 -3.02 19.15
C ASN A 54 -11.55 -1.85 18.96
N ARG A 55 -11.96 -1.60 17.71
CA ARG A 55 -12.84 -0.47 17.36
C ARG A 55 -14.25 -0.58 17.92
N ARG A 56 -14.69 -1.79 18.27
CA ARG A 56 -16.03 -2.05 18.79
C ARG A 56 -16.11 -1.88 20.30
N LEU A 57 -15.16 -2.47 21.02
CA LEU A 57 -15.14 -2.50 22.49
C LEU A 57 -14.26 -1.42 23.12
N TYR A 58 -13.55 -0.64 22.29
CA TYR A 58 -12.57 0.36 22.72
C TYR A 58 -11.42 -0.21 23.57
N GLY A 59 -11.27 -1.54 23.60
CA GLY A 59 -10.21 -2.22 24.32
C GLY A 59 -8.86 -2.06 23.62
N THR A 60 -7.81 -1.85 24.41
CA THR A 60 -6.44 -1.75 23.93
C THR A 60 -5.58 -2.85 24.53
N ALA A 61 -4.77 -3.50 23.71
CA ALA A 61 -3.74 -4.42 24.16
C ALA A 61 -2.37 -3.93 23.67
N ARG A 62 -1.35 -4.05 24.51
CA ARG A 62 0.02 -3.70 24.18
C ARG A 62 0.91 -4.93 24.25
N HIS A 63 1.77 -5.10 23.26
CA HIS A 63 2.76 -6.14 23.21
C HIS A 63 4.10 -5.60 22.73
N THR A 64 5.20 -6.10 23.29
CA THR A 64 6.55 -5.65 22.94
C THR A 64 7.31 -6.81 22.31
N ILE A 65 7.92 -6.55 21.14
CA ILE A 65 8.65 -7.55 20.36
C ILE A 65 10.11 -7.11 20.26
N GLU A 66 11.03 -7.94 20.71
CA GLU A 66 12.46 -7.73 20.45
C GLU A 66 12.80 -8.24 19.04
N PHE A 67 13.18 -7.31 18.16
CA PHE A 67 13.51 -7.60 16.76
C PHE A 67 15.03 -7.50 16.54
N LYS A 68 15.69 -8.63 16.29
CA LYS A 68 17.15 -8.69 16.14
C LYS A 68 17.55 -9.01 14.71
N VAL A 69 18.18 -8.05 14.04
CA VAL A 69 18.80 -8.22 12.73
C VAL A 69 20.26 -8.59 12.91
N ARG A 70 20.69 -9.64 12.22
CA ARG A 70 22.09 -10.09 12.21
C ARG A 70 22.58 -10.19 10.77
N ASN A 71 23.85 -9.87 10.57
CA ASN A 71 24.49 -10.10 9.29
C ASN A 71 24.54 -11.60 9.00
N SER A 72 24.23 -11.96 7.76
CA SER A 72 24.39 -13.33 7.29
C SER A 72 25.87 -13.69 7.22
N THR A 73 26.22 -14.88 7.68
CA THR A 73 27.56 -15.46 7.47
C THR A 73 27.70 -16.05 6.06
N VAL A 74 26.57 -16.38 5.41
CA VAL A 74 26.52 -16.94 4.06
C VAL A 74 26.14 -15.83 3.07
N PRO A 75 26.96 -15.57 2.05
CA PRO A 75 26.60 -14.61 1.01
C PRO A 75 25.54 -15.21 0.07
N PHE A 76 24.65 -14.34 -0.43
CA PHE A 76 23.63 -14.69 -1.43
C PHE A 76 23.86 -13.89 -2.72
N PRO A 77 24.94 -14.18 -3.48
CA PRO A 77 25.29 -13.42 -4.67
C PRO A 77 24.29 -13.61 -5.80
N TYR A 78 23.74 -14.82 -5.96
CA TYR A 78 22.75 -15.10 -7.00
C TYR A 78 21.34 -14.84 -6.46
N GLN A 79 20.70 -13.79 -6.96
CA GLN A 79 19.37 -13.37 -6.54
C GLN A 79 18.40 -13.36 -7.71
N VAL A 80 17.24 -13.97 -7.52
CA VAL A 80 16.11 -13.87 -8.45
C VAL A 80 15.03 -13.01 -7.82
N GLU A 81 14.44 -12.15 -8.62
CA GLU A 81 13.25 -11.42 -8.27
C GLU A 81 12.13 -11.78 -9.23
N LEU A 82 11.05 -12.33 -8.69
CA LEU A 82 9.89 -12.75 -9.46
C LEU A 82 8.71 -11.85 -9.15
N PHE A 83 7.97 -11.45 -10.19
CA PHE A 83 6.69 -10.77 -10.02
C PHE A 83 5.53 -11.76 -10.12
N LEU A 84 4.82 -11.98 -9.01
CA LEU A 84 3.65 -12.85 -8.93
C LEU A 84 2.39 -12.01 -9.17
N ARG A 85 1.71 -12.18 -10.30
CA ARG A 85 0.55 -11.33 -10.68
C ARG A 85 -0.68 -11.58 -9.82
N ASN A 86 -0.95 -12.83 -9.49
CA ASN A 86 -2.17 -13.26 -8.82
C ASN A 86 -2.00 -13.43 -7.30
N TRP A 87 -0.93 -12.90 -6.71
CA TRP A 87 -0.62 -13.02 -5.28
C TRP A 87 -0.70 -11.69 -4.54
N GLN A 88 -1.02 -11.80 -3.24
CA GLN A 88 -1.08 -10.68 -2.30
C GLN A 88 -0.03 -10.91 -1.21
N LEU A 89 0.56 -9.84 -0.70
CA LEU A 89 1.62 -9.90 0.30
C LEU A 89 1.16 -10.63 1.56
N GLU A 90 -0.02 -10.33 2.07
CA GLU A 90 -0.52 -10.87 3.33
C GLU A 90 -0.73 -12.39 3.24
N ARG A 91 -1.32 -12.82 2.12
CA ARG A 91 -1.48 -14.24 1.83
C ARG A 91 -0.13 -14.94 1.64
N PHE A 92 0.81 -14.28 0.97
CA PHE A 92 2.15 -14.83 0.76
C PHE A 92 2.93 -14.97 2.08
N MET A 93 2.75 -14.03 3.00
CA MET A 93 3.43 -14.00 4.30
C MET A 93 2.89 -15.03 5.30
N ASN A 94 1.77 -15.70 4.98
CA ASN A 94 1.37 -16.92 5.67
C ASN A 94 2.46 -18.00 5.53
N GLY A 95 2.89 -18.58 6.65
CA GLY A 95 4.00 -19.53 6.69
C GLY A 95 3.86 -20.73 5.74
N SER A 96 2.64 -21.20 5.49
CA SER A 96 2.36 -22.31 4.56
C SER A 96 2.69 -21.92 3.10
N SER A 97 2.12 -20.81 2.63
CA SER A 97 2.31 -20.30 1.26
C SER A 97 3.76 -19.90 0.98
N ARG A 98 4.41 -19.26 1.96
CA ARG A 98 5.84 -18.92 1.88
C ARG A 98 6.72 -20.17 1.71
N THR A 99 6.44 -21.21 2.50
CA THR A 99 7.20 -22.47 2.46
C THR A 99 7.00 -23.19 1.13
N GLU A 100 5.77 -23.22 0.63
CA GLU A 100 5.45 -23.79 -0.68
C GLU A 100 6.19 -23.07 -1.82
N PHE A 101 6.20 -21.74 -1.82
CA PHE A 101 6.96 -20.93 -2.77
C PHE A 101 8.46 -21.25 -2.71
N VAL A 102 9.07 -21.28 -1.52
CA VAL A 102 10.50 -21.58 -1.37
C VAL A 102 10.82 -22.99 -1.88
N ASN A 103 9.97 -23.97 -1.59
CA ASN A 103 10.16 -25.35 -2.05
C ASN A 103 10.04 -25.46 -3.58
N LEU A 104 9.09 -24.74 -4.16
CA LEU A 104 8.94 -24.66 -5.61
C LEU A 104 10.15 -24.01 -6.26
N LEU A 105 10.56 -22.85 -5.76
CA LEU A 105 11.74 -22.14 -6.27
C LEU A 105 13.00 -22.98 -6.13
N ARG A 106 13.17 -23.72 -5.02
CA ARG A 106 14.27 -24.66 -4.81
C ARG A 106 14.33 -25.73 -5.92
N ARG A 107 13.18 -26.31 -6.29
CA ARG A 107 13.09 -27.30 -7.37
C ARG A 107 13.41 -26.70 -8.73
N LEU A 108 12.92 -25.50 -9.01
CA LEU A 108 13.20 -24.78 -10.27
C LEU A 108 14.66 -24.41 -10.41
N TRP A 109 15.28 -24.02 -9.30
CA TRP A 109 16.69 -23.66 -9.24
C TRP A 109 17.60 -24.91 -9.24
N GLY A 110 17.05 -26.10 -9.01
CA GLY A 110 17.80 -27.36 -8.98
C GLY A 110 18.72 -27.49 -7.75
N LEU A 111 18.35 -26.84 -6.65
CA LEU A 111 19.17 -26.81 -5.45
C LEU A 111 18.98 -28.08 -4.62
N ARG A 112 20.09 -28.57 -4.07
CA ARG A 112 20.05 -29.66 -3.08
C ARG A 112 19.42 -29.16 -1.77
N PRO A 113 18.82 -30.04 -0.95
CA PRO A 113 18.24 -29.66 0.34
C PRO A 113 19.23 -28.97 1.29
N THR A 114 20.53 -29.28 1.15
CA THR A 114 21.61 -28.70 1.96
C THR A 114 22.00 -27.28 1.56
N VAL A 115 21.56 -26.81 0.38
CA VAL A 115 21.89 -25.47 -0.10
C VAL A 115 20.87 -24.47 0.41
N ASP A 116 21.38 -23.39 1.01
CA ASP A 116 20.55 -22.31 1.51
C ASP A 116 19.85 -21.57 0.36
N LEU A 117 18.54 -21.41 0.52
CA LEU A 117 17.69 -20.56 -0.31
C LEU A 117 16.83 -19.74 0.64
N ARG A 118 16.92 -18.42 0.56
CA ARG A 118 16.19 -17.52 1.46
C ARG A 118 15.46 -16.45 0.67
N ILE A 119 14.29 -16.07 1.15
CA ILE A 119 13.61 -14.84 0.70
C ILE A 119 14.35 -13.67 1.34
N LEU A 120 14.83 -12.75 0.51
CA LEU A 120 15.59 -11.57 0.89
C LEU A 120 14.70 -10.34 1.03
N ASP A 121 13.70 -10.22 0.16
CA ASP A 121 12.76 -9.10 0.14
C ASP A 121 11.41 -9.53 -0.45
N ALA A 122 10.34 -8.87 -0.01
CA ALA A 122 9.01 -8.99 -0.57
C ALA A 122 8.35 -7.61 -0.57
N ALA A 123 7.90 -7.15 -1.73
CA ALA A 123 7.39 -5.79 -1.90
C ALA A 123 6.15 -5.78 -2.80
N THR A 124 5.19 -4.92 -2.47
CA THR A 124 4.04 -4.66 -3.34
C THR A 124 4.46 -3.80 -4.54
N PRO A 125 3.65 -3.69 -5.60
CA PRO A 125 3.83 -2.67 -6.63
C PRO A 125 3.78 -1.25 -6.07
N SER A 126 2.86 -0.96 -5.13
CA SER A 126 2.73 0.36 -4.53
C SER A 126 4.02 0.79 -3.82
N ASP A 127 4.68 -0.16 -3.15
CA ASP A 127 5.97 0.02 -2.49
C ASP A 127 7.13 0.44 -3.41
N ARG A 128 6.98 0.25 -4.73
CA ARG A 128 7.97 0.60 -5.75
C ARG A 128 7.56 1.80 -6.59
N GLY A 129 6.70 2.67 -6.05
CA GLY A 129 6.16 3.82 -6.76
C GLY A 129 5.06 3.46 -7.77
N GLY A 130 4.50 2.25 -7.68
CA GLY A 130 3.26 1.90 -8.35
C GLY A 130 2.07 2.65 -7.76
N ARG A 131 0.94 2.63 -8.47
CA ARG A 131 -0.29 3.22 -7.95
C ARG A 131 -0.88 2.33 -6.86
N VAL A 132 -1.34 2.95 -5.78
CA VAL A 132 -2.17 2.27 -4.78
C VAL A 132 -3.42 1.73 -5.50
N PRO A 133 -3.71 0.42 -5.44
CA PRO A 133 -4.88 -0.12 -6.10
C PRO A 133 -6.17 0.47 -5.53
N VAL A 134 -7.13 0.77 -6.40
CA VAL A 134 -8.48 1.13 -5.95
C VAL A 134 -9.09 -0.09 -5.25
N PRO A 135 -9.64 0.04 -4.03
CA PRO A 135 -10.36 -1.03 -3.37
C PRO A 135 -11.59 -1.38 -4.22
N SER A 136 -11.49 -2.40 -5.06
CA SER A 136 -12.59 -2.86 -5.90
C SER A 136 -13.23 -4.10 -5.28
N ALA A 137 -14.56 -4.22 -5.43
CA ALA A 137 -15.35 -5.34 -4.91
C ALA A 137 -14.93 -6.70 -5.52
N HIS A 138 -14.22 -6.67 -6.66
CA HIS A 138 -13.57 -7.83 -7.24
C HIS A 138 -12.10 -7.80 -6.85
N ALA A 139 -11.74 -8.65 -5.88
CA ALA A 139 -10.41 -8.77 -5.29
C ALA A 139 -9.36 -9.25 -6.31
N HIS A 140 -9.01 -8.40 -7.28
CA HIS A 140 -7.84 -8.61 -8.10
C HIS A 140 -6.62 -8.52 -7.19
N ALA A 141 -5.79 -9.57 -7.21
CA ALA A 141 -4.54 -9.53 -6.49
C ALA A 141 -3.69 -8.36 -7.01
N GLU A 142 -3.20 -7.53 -6.09
CA GLU A 142 -2.35 -6.38 -6.41
C GLU A 142 -1.06 -6.79 -7.13
N GLY A 143 -0.62 -8.04 -6.91
CA GLY A 143 0.64 -8.57 -7.37
C GLY A 143 1.72 -8.41 -6.31
N LEU A 144 2.80 -9.18 -6.43
CA LEU A 144 3.84 -9.24 -5.41
C LEU A 144 5.22 -9.44 -6.06
N TYR A 145 6.18 -8.58 -5.74
CA TYR A 145 7.59 -8.83 -6.00
C TYR A 145 8.18 -9.67 -4.88
N VAL A 146 8.78 -10.80 -5.21
CA VAL A 146 9.50 -11.64 -4.25
C VAL A 146 10.93 -11.81 -4.71
N ARG A 147 11.88 -11.38 -3.88
CA ARG A 147 13.31 -11.58 -4.10
C ARG A 147 13.82 -12.70 -3.24
N ALA A 148 14.51 -13.66 -3.84
CA ALA A 148 15.14 -14.78 -3.16
C ALA A 148 16.58 -14.96 -3.63
N GLY A 149 17.44 -15.41 -2.72
CA GLY A 149 18.86 -15.56 -2.97
C GLY A 149 19.40 -16.94 -2.58
N SER A 150 20.42 -17.37 -3.30
CA SER A 150 21.17 -18.61 -3.06
C SER A 150 22.67 -18.39 -3.29
N PRO A 151 23.56 -19.14 -2.60
CA PRO A 151 24.98 -19.15 -2.91
C PRO A 151 25.30 -19.87 -4.23
N GLN A 152 24.37 -20.68 -4.77
CA GLN A 152 24.57 -21.44 -5.99
C GLN A 152 24.12 -20.65 -7.23
N SER A 153 24.88 -20.77 -8.33
CA SER A 153 24.60 -20.11 -9.60
C SER A 153 23.28 -20.55 -10.23
N PHE A 154 22.78 -19.73 -11.15
CA PHE A 154 21.50 -19.99 -11.83
C PHE A 154 21.59 -21.21 -12.76
N PRO A 155 20.56 -22.08 -12.77
CA PRO A 155 20.46 -23.13 -13.77
C PRO A 155 20.19 -22.53 -15.17
N PRO A 156 20.50 -23.26 -16.26
CA PRO A 156 20.29 -22.79 -17.63
C PRO A 156 18.86 -22.33 -17.92
N GLN A 157 17.87 -22.95 -17.26
CA GLN A 157 16.45 -22.61 -17.38
C GLN A 157 16.14 -21.20 -16.86
N LEU A 158 16.74 -20.79 -15.74
CA LEU A 158 16.58 -19.43 -15.24
C LEU A 158 17.44 -18.46 -16.06
N VAL A 159 18.66 -18.83 -16.43
CA VAL A 159 19.51 -18.00 -17.30
C VAL A 159 18.82 -17.65 -18.63
N ALA A 160 17.90 -18.51 -19.11
CA ALA A 160 17.08 -18.21 -20.28
C ALA A 160 16.32 -16.87 -20.17
N LEU A 161 15.95 -16.42 -18.97
CA LEU A 161 15.32 -15.11 -18.71
C LEU A 161 16.18 -13.92 -19.19
N ARG A 162 17.50 -14.09 -19.27
CA ARG A 162 18.41 -13.06 -19.80
C ARG A 162 18.50 -13.05 -21.32
N ARG A 163 17.91 -14.03 -22.04
CA ARG A 163 17.96 -14.10 -23.50
C ARG A 163 17.22 -12.93 -24.14
N GLN A 164 17.77 -12.46 -25.26
CA GLN A 164 17.22 -11.33 -26.01
C GLN A 164 15.83 -11.62 -26.56
N GLU A 165 15.56 -12.85 -26.98
CA GLU A 165 14.24 -13.31 -27.46
C GLU A 165 13.11 -13.02 -26.46
N ILE A 166 13.37 -13.23 -25.16
CA ILE A 166 12.40 -12.98 -24.09
C ILE A 166 12.20 -11.47 -23.93
N ARG A 167 13.28 -10.69 -23.94
CA ARG A 167 13.20 -9.22 -23.86
C ARG A 167 12.42 -8.62 -25.03
N ASP A 168 12.63 -9.13 -26.24
CA ASP A 168 11.94 -8.64 -27.42
C ASP A 168 10.46 -9.04 -27.43
N THR A 169 10.13 -10.24 -26.92
CA THR A 169 8.74 -10.68 -26.69
C THR A 169 8.03 -9.74 -25.71
N CYS A 170 8.69 -9.41 -24.59
CA CYS A 170 8.17 -8.45 -23.62
C CYS A 170 7.99 -7.04 -24.20
N ARG A 171 8.90 -6.59 -25.07
CA ARG A 171 8.78 -5.29 -25.77
C ARG A 171 7.60 -5.23 -26.74
N ARG A 172 7.22 -6.36 -27.34
CA ARG A 172 6.02 -6.48 -28.17
C ARG A 172 4.72 -6.52 -27.35
N GLY A 173 4.81 -6.64 -26.02
CA GLY A 173 3.65 -6.78 -25.13
C GLY A 173 3.15 -8.22 -25.01
N ASP A 174 3.86 -9.18 -25.58
CA ASP A 174 3.54 -10.60 -25.47
C ASP A 174 4.09 -11.18 -24.16
N THR A 175 3.39 -12.18 -23.59
CA THR A 175 3.90 -12.90 -22.41
C THR A 175 4.78 -14.06 -22.86
N PRO A 176 6.09 -14.08 -22.54
CA PRO A 176 6.97 -15.17 -22.91
C PRO A 176 6.54 -16.44 -22.18
N ARG A 177 6.52 -17.55 -22.91
CA ARG A 177 6.22 -18.88 -22.35
C ARG A 177 7.52 -19.61 -22.08
N LEU A 178 7.79 -19.89 -20.81
CA LEU A 178 8.92 -20.71 -20.38
C LEU A 178 8.39 -22.07 -19.88
N ASP A 179 9.14 -23.15 -20.08
CA ASP A 179 8.77 -24.47 -19.54
C ASP A 179 8.59 -24.46 -18.01
N VAL A 180 9.33 -23.57 -17.35
CA VAL A 180 9.25 -23.32 -15.91
C VAL A 180 7.90 -22.73 -15.50
N ASP A 181 7.23 -21.98 -16.38
CA ASP A 181 5.95 -21.32 -16.13
C ASP A 181 4.84 -22.33 -15.83
N LEU A 182 4.80 -23.45 -16.57
CA LEU A 182 3.81 -24.52 -16.38
C LEU A 182 3.86 -25.10 -14.95
N ARG A 183 5.06 -25.24 -14.38
CA ARG A 183 5.24 -25.77 -13.02
C ARG A 183 4.76 -24.81 -11.94
N LEU A 184 4.90 -23.50 -12.16
CA LEU A 184 4.44 -22.46 -11.23
C LEU A 184 2.92 -22.32 -11.29
N ARG A 185 2.36 -22.32 -12.50
CA ARG A 185 0.90 -22.28 -12.71
C ARG A 185 0.19 -23.49 -12.11
N ALA A 186 0.80 -24.67 -12.14
CA ALA A 186 0.24 -25.87 -11.52
C ALA A 186 -0.01 -25.71 -9.99
N VAL A 187 0.70 -24.79 -9.35
CA VAL A 187 0.56 -24.44 -7.91
C VAL A 187 -0.24 -23.14 -7.72
N GLY A 188 -0.84 -22.61 -8.79
CA GLY A 188 -1.60 -21.35 -8.75
C GLY A 188 -0.74 -20.10 -8.63
N MET A 189 0.55 -20.14 -9.01
CA MET A 189 1.42 -18.96 -9.05
C MET A 189 1.62 -18.51 -10.50
N GLU A 190 1.13 -17.32 -10.83
CA GLU A 190 1.32 -16.72 -12.15
C GLU A 190 2.47 -15.72 -12.11
N VAL A 191 3.58 -16.07 -12.75
CA VAL A 191 4.77 -15.21 -12.81
C VAL A 191 4.71 -14.33 -14.05
N ASP A 192 4.97 -13.04 -13.88
CA ASP A 192 5.27 -12.12 -14.98
C ASP A 192 6.78 -12.09 -15.23
N TRP A 193 7.20 -12.85 -16.22
CA TRP A 193 8.61 -12.94 -16.60
C TRP A 193 9.16 -11.63 -17.16
N CYS A 194 8.33 -10.74 -17.69
CA CYS A 194 8.77 -9.44 -18.21
C CYS A 194 9.13 -8.45 -17.11
N ARG A 195 8.61 -8.66 -15.89
CA ARG A 195 8.93 -7.88 -14.69
C ARG A 195 9.88 -8.60 -13.73
N SER A 196 10.32 -9.80 -14.10
CA SER A 196 11.22 -10.63 -13.30
C SER A 196 12.67 -10.39 -13.71
N GLN A 197 13.60 -10.45 -12.75
CA GLN A 197 15.01 -10.17 -12.98
C GLN A 197 15.93 -11.14 -12.23
N LEU A 198 17.13 -11.31 -12.78
CA LEU A 198 18.21 -12.10 -12.19
C LEU A 198 19.39 -11.17 -11.95
N ALA A 199 19.86 -11.10 -10.71
CA ALA A 199 21.01 -10.33 -10.29
C ALA A 199 22.12 -11.25 -9.79
N ASN A 200 23.36 -10.91 -10.12
CA ASN A 200 24.55 -11.47 -9.49
C ASN A 200 25.27 -10.33 -8.77
N VAL A 201 25.06 -10.22 -7.45
CA VAL A 201 25.54 -9.08 -6.65
C VAL A 201 27.05 -8.85 -6.79
N ASP A 202 27.84 -9.92 -6.90
CA ASP A 202 29.30 -9.80 -7.01
C ASP A 202 29.74 -9.24 -8.39
N GLN A 203 28.99 -9.53 -9.45
CA GLN A 203 29.27 -9.04 -10.81
C GLN A 203 28.60 -7.69 -11.09
N ASP A 204 27.44 -7.46 -10.47
CA ASP A 204 26.62 -6.28 -10.66
C ASP A 204 27.01 -5.15 -9.67
N ALA A 205 28.02 -5.35 -8.81
CA ALA A 205 28.53 -4.39 -7.82
C ALA A 205 28.98 -3.03 -8.40
N GLY A 206 29.15 -2.94 -9.74
CA GLY A 206 29.39 -1.66 -10.44
C GLY A 206 28.12 -0.88 -10.79
N THR A 207 26.94 -1.48 -10.64
CA THR A 207 25.65 -0.82 -10.78
C THR A 207 25.11 -0.59 -9.37
N PRO A 208 24.92 0.65 -8.91
CA PRO A 208 24.25 0.87 -7.65
C PRO A 208 22.88 0.19 -7.74
N VAL A 209 22.69 -0.89 -6.96
CA VAL A 209 21.36 -1.31 -6.53
C VAL A 209 20.69 -0.02 -6.09
N PRO A 210 19.52 0.37 -6.61
CA PRO A 210 18.89 1.59 -6.17
C PRO A 210 18.81 1.50 -4.66
N ALA A 211 19.65 2.29 -3.98
CA ALA A 211 19.59 2.47 -2.56
C ALA A 211 18.13 2.79 -2.30
N GLU A 212 17.56 2.04 -1.36
CA GLU A 212 16.14 1.94 -1.11
C GLU A 212 15.42 3.18 -1.64
N ARG A 213 14.76 3.08 -2.81
CA ARG A 213 14.05 4.23 -3.36
C ARG A 213 12.72 4.35 -2.61
N TRP A 214 12.86 4.51 -1.30
CA TRP A 214 11.92 5.19 -0.47
C TRP A 214 11.96 6.64 -0.92
N THR A 215 11.01 7.01 -1.76
CA THR A 215 10.41 8.34 -1.65
C THR A 215 9.59 8.36 -0.36
N GLY A 216 10.25 8.13 0.78
CA GLY A 216 9.85 8.81 1.99
C GLY A 216 9.98 10.31 1.71
N LEU A 217 9.27 11.12 2.46
CA LEU A 217 9.25 12.58 2.36
C LEU A 217 10.63 13.24 2.60
N GLU A 218 11.75 12.52 2.46
CA GLU A 218 13.13 13.01 2.52
C GLU A 218 13.71 13.29 1.11
N GLU A 219 13.19 12.66 0.04
CA GLU A 219 13.61 12.96 -1.35
C GLU A 219 12.79 14.08 -2.01
N LEU A 220 11.73 14.55 -1.34
CA LEU A 220 11.20 15.88 -1.60
C LEU A 220 12.14 16.82 -0.86
N GLY A 221 13.14 17.36 -1.57
CA GLY A 221 13.88 18.53 -1.08
C GLY A 221 12.90 19.50 -0.44
N GLU A 222 13.34 20.10 0.67
CA GLU A 222 12.63 21.08 1.49
C GLU A 222 11.42 21.65 0.75
N PHE A 223 10.21 21.17 1.11
CA PHE A 223 8.98 21.45 0.38
C PHE A 223 8.89 22.96 0.14
N SER A 224 9.32 23.35 -1.05
CA SER A 224 9.17 24.68 -1.59
C SER A 224 7.90 24.54 -2.38
N PRO A 225 6.73 24.82 -1.76
CA PRO A 225 5.52 24.88 -2.55
C PRO A 225 5.84 25.78 -3.74
N PRO A 226 5.49 25.41 -4.99
CA PRO A 226 5.61 26.36 -6.08
C PRO A 226 4.95 27.63 -5.57
N ASP A 227 5.71 28.74 -5.57
CA ASP A 227 5.25 30.01 -5.01
C ASP A 227 3.77 30.12 -5.36
N ALA A 228 2.92 30.13 -4.33
CA ALA A 228 1.48 30.02 -4.44
C ALA A 228 0.85 31.27 -5.10
N VAL A 229 1.58 31.88 -6.03
CA VAL A 229 1.39 33.16 -6.67
C VAL A 229 1.51 33.05 -8.21
N ALA A 230 2.00 31.94 -8.79
CA ALA A 230 2.23 31.87 -10.25
C ALA A 230 1.22 31.01 -11.05
N ALA A 231 0.22 30.40 -10.41
CA ALA A 231 -1.02 30.09 -11.11
C ALA A 231 -2.02 31.17 -10.69
N PRO A 232 -2.65 31.92 -11.62
CA PRO A 232 -3.85 32.63 -11.26
C PRO A 232 -4.88 31.52 -11.02
N ALA A 233 -4.91 31.01 -9.79
CA ALA A 233 -6.15 30.65 -9.15
C ALA A 233 -6.99 31.90 -9.31
N ALA A 234 -7.73 31.99 -10.43
CA ALA A 234 -8.72 33.02 -10.65
C ALA A 234 -9.48 33.04 -9.34
N ALA A 235 -9.28 34.12 -8.58
CA ALA A 235 -9.74 34.22 -7.22
C ALA A 235 -11.25 34.11 -7.33
N ARG A 236 -11.76 32.87 -7.24
CA ARG A 236 -13.19 32.62 -7.19
C ARG A 236 -13.57 33.41 -5.98
N HIS A 237 -14.37 34.45 -6.21
CA HIS A 237 -14.74 35.39 -5.19
C HIS A 237 -15.64 34.65 -4.20
N LEU A 238 -15.05 33.83 -3.32
CA LEU A 238 -15.77 33.03 -2.33
C LEU A 238 -16.66 33.93 -1.48
N ALA A 239 -16.24 35.17 -1.24
CA ALA A 239 -17.06 36.19 -0.58
C ALA A 239 -18.34 36.52 -1.35
N ARG A 240 -18.29 36.61 -2.69
CA ARG A 240 -19.45 36.87 -3.55
C ARG A 240 -20.36 35.64 -3.61
N ASP A 241 -19.78 34.45 -3.75
CA ASP A 241 -20.55 33.20 -3.82
C ASP A 241 -21.23 32.89 -2.48
N PHE A 242 -20.55 33.16 -1.36
CA PHE A 242 -21.11 33.04 -0.02
C PHE A 242 -22.20 34.08 0.25
N ALA A 243 -22.00 35.34 -0.18
CA ALA A 243 -23.00 36.39 -0.06
C ALA A 243 -24.26 36.08 -0.89
N LEU A 244 -24.13 35.47 -2.07
CA LEU A 244 -25.26 35.04 -2.89
C LEU A 244 -25.96 33.82 -2.29
N ALA A 245 -25.20 32.81 -1.84
CA ALA A 245 -25.74 31.59 -1.26
C ALA A 245 -26.53 31.84 0.04
N LEU A 246 -26.10 32.82 0.86
CA LEU A 246 -26.76 33.16 2.12
C LEU A 246 -27.76 34.31 1.98
N GLY A 247 -27.45 35.33 1.18
CA GLY A 247 -28.26 36.53 1.06
C GLY A 247 -29.60 36.30 0.35
N VAL A 248 -29.62 35.46 -0.69
CA VAL A 248 -30.85 35.14 -1.44
C VAL A 248 -31.90 34.44 -0.56
N PRO A 249 -31.59 33.34 0.16
CA PRO A 249 -32.58 32.70 1.04
C PRO A 249 -32.99 33.58 2.23
N CYS A 250 -32.06 34.36 2.81
CA CYS A 250 -32.41 35.30 3.88
C CYS A 250 -33.35 36.41 3.39
N GLY A 251 -33.11 36.99 2.22
CA GLY A 251 -33.99 38.00 1.62
C GLY A 251 -35.38 37.44 1.30
N ALA A 252 -35.44 36.23 0.75
CA ALA A 252 -36.71 35.55 0.49
C ALA A 252 -37.49 35.28 1.79
N ALA A 253 -36.81 34.86 2.86
CA ALA A 253 -37.43 34.63 4.17
C ALA A 253 -37.96 35.94 4.79
N LEU A 254 -37.24 37.06 4.65
CA LEU A 254 -37.68 38.37 5.11
C LEU A 254 -38.88 38.90 4.33
N LEU A 255 -38.90 38.74 3.00
CA LEU A 255 -40.07 39.10 2.20
C LEU A 255 -41.28 38.26 2.58
N ALA A 256 -41.12 36.94 2.74
CA ALA A 256 -42.19 36.06 3.17
C ALA A 256 -42.74 36.45 4.54
N SER A 257 -41.87 36.80 5.50
CA SER A 257 -42.31 37.22 6.84
C SER A 257 -43.04 38.57 6.84
N LEU A 258 -42.59 39.54 6.02
CA LEU A 258 -43.29 40.82 5.85
C LEU A 258 -44.66 40.65 5.19
N VAL A 259 -44.76 39.80 4.17
CA VAL A 259 -46.05 39.47 3.54
C VAL A 259 -46.97 38.79 4.55
N LEU A 260 -46.45 37.84 5.34
CA LEU A 260 -47.23 37.16 6.37
C LEU A 260 -47.70 38.16 7.44
N ALA A 261 -46.83 39.06 7.88
CA ALA A 261 -47.17 40.11 8.83
C ALA A 261 -48.24 41.05 8.27
N HIS A 262 -48.13 41.45 7.00
CA HIS A 262 -49.14 42.28 6.35
C HIS A 262 -50.49 41.55 6.23
N VAL A 263 -50.49 40.28 5.87
CA VAL A 263 -51.73 39.47 5.80
C VAL A 263 -52.35 39.32 7.20
N MET A 264 -51.55 39.02 8.21
CA MET A 264 -52.00 38.75 9.58
C MET A 264 -52.39 40.02 10.36
N CYS A 265 -51.79 41.18 10.06
CA CYS A 265 -52.07 42.44 10.75
C CYS A 265 -53.02 43.35 9.96
N CYS A 266 -52.88 43.46 8.63
CA CYS A 266 -53.64 44.41 7.80
C CYS A 266 -54.81 43.76 7.05
N ARG A 267 -54.75 42.47 6.73
CA ARG A 267 -55.82 41.73 6.02
C ARG A 267 -56.48 40.64 6.86
N ARG A 268 -56.47 40.80 8.18
CA ARG A 268 -57.13 39.87 9.11
C ARG A 268 -58.65 39.96 8.99
N GLU A 269 -59.22 39.34 7.96
CA GLU A 269 -60.66 39.16 7.83
C GLU A 269 -61.16 38.24 8.95
N GLY A 270 -62.06 38.77 9.79
CA GLY A 270 -62.69 38.01 10.87
C GLY A 270 -62.80 38.74 12.21
N ARG A 271 -62.08 39.86 12.43
CA ARG A 271 -62.21 40.65 13.68
C ARG A 271 -63.67 41.10 13.92
N SER A 272 -64.30 41.69 12.90
CA SER A 272 -65.69 42.16 13.00
C SER A 272 -66.73 41.03 13.19
N LYS A 273 -66.43 39.79 12.76
CA LYS A 273 -67.32 38.62 13.01
C LYS A 273 -67.17 38.06 14.41
N ARG A 274 -65.96 38.11 15.00
CA ARG A 274 -65.70 37.64 16.36
C ARG A 274 -66.15 38.65 17.43
N ASP A 275 -65.94 39.94 17.20
CA ASP A 275 -66.39 41.01 18.11
C ASP A 275 -67.92 41.14 18.18
N LYS A 276 -68.65 40.55 17.22
CA LYS A 276 -70.13 40.42 17.26
C LYS A 276 -70.62 39.17 18.01
N GLN A 277 -69.75 38.20 18.29
CA GLN A 277 -70.12 36.92 18.95
C GLN A 277 -69.65 36.80 20.40
N THR A 278 -68.92 37.79 20.92
CA THR A 278 -68.61 37.91 22.36
C THR A 278 -68.86 39.35 22.80
N PRO A 279 -69.99 39.65 23.48
CA PRO A 279 -70.12 40.87 24.28
C PRO A 279 -69.23 40.82 25.53
#